data_AF-A0A1V1P017-F1
#
_entry.id   AF-A0A1V1P017-F1
#
_cell.length_a   1.000
_cell.length_b   1.000
_cell.length_c   1.000
_cell.angle_alpha   90.00
_cell.angle_beta   90.00
_cell.angle_gamma   90.00
#
_symmetry.space_group_name_H-M   'P 1'
#
loop_
_entity.id
_entity.type
_entity.pdbx_description
1 polymer ?
#
loop_
_entity_poly.entity_id
_entity_poly.type
_entity_poly.pdbx_seq_one_letter_code
_entity_poly.pdbx_strand_id
1 'polypeptide(L)'
;MGEKELMNWWNIDIAYEMGGADFLKRLLGDTLALLASGEGILKAAHLKDSQLINEMPENQSVFSLFRPEPQVAVAIEDRLRHFKRYPEDLPEAIKHILDPEKDWASNDLADLISTDTSVPFTGSSFGKEIKKTIGLGIADLMTQLASIIKTNEKSRYVLCYYRETEDASA
;
A
#
# COMPACT_ATOMS: atom_id res chain seq x y z
N MET A 1 -10.48 24.96 1.68
CA MET A 1 -11.37 23.89 2.17
C MET A 1 -11.23 22.73 1.22
N GLY A 2 -10.73 21.59 1.70
CA GLY A 2 -10.52 20.39 0.89
C GLY A 2 -9.26 19.60 1.24
N GLU A 3 -8.90 19.51 2.52
CA GLU A 3 -7.96 18.45 2.93
C GLU A 3 -8.74 17.13 2.86
N LYS A 4 -8.38 16.27 1.89
CA LYS A 4 -8.99 14.95 1.71
C LYS A 4 -8.77 14.12 3.00
N GLU A 5 -9.86 13.68 3.62
CA GLU A 5 -9.91 12.87 4.86
C GLU A 5 -9.43 11.42 4.65
N LEU A 6 -8.25 11.23 4.08
CA LEU A 6 -7.66 9.90 3.86
C LEU A 6 -6.69 9.52 5.00
N MET A 7 -6.20 8.28 5.00
CA MET A 7 -5.15 7.86 5.93
C MET A 7 -3.94 8.78 5.74
N ASN A 8 -3.47 9.47 6.78
CA ASN A 8 -2.48 10.58 6.72
C ASN A 8 -1.26 10.40 5.79
N TRP A 9 -0.91 9.18 5.38
CA TRP A 9 0.15 8.90 4.42
C TRP A 9 -0.27 9.00 2.93
N TRP A 10 -1.56 8.96 2.59
CA TRP A 10 -2.08 9.26 1.25
C TRP A 10 -2.05 10.77 0.96
N ASN A 11 -2.05 11.58 2.01
CA ASN A 11 -2.03 13.03 1.92
C ASN A 11 -0.58 13.53 1.83
N ILE A 12 0.11 13.19 0.73
CA ILE A 12 1.48 13.62 0.46
C ILE A 12 1.53 14.59 -0.73
N ASP A 13 2.29 15.68 -0.58
CA ASP A 13 2.38 16.76 -1.58
C ASP A 13 2.73 16.28 -3.00
N ILE A 14 3.43 15.15 -3.14
CA ILE A 14 3.79 14.58 -4.44
C ILE A 14 2.58 14.13 -5.26
N ALA A 15 1.48 13.77 -4.61
CA ALA A 15 0.25 13.31 -5.26
C ALA A 15 -0.79 14.44 -5.47
N TYR A 16 -0.56 15.64 -4.91
CA TYR A 16 -1.47 16.77 -5.05
C TYR A 16 -1.22 17.58 -6.32
N GLU A 17 -2.32 17.92 -6.99
CA GLU A 17 -2.35 18.71 -8.24
C GLU A 17 -1.66 20.08 -8.08
N MET A 18 -1.91 20.80 -6.98
CA MET A 18 -1.23 22.08 -6.70
C MET A 18 0.20 21.94 -6.12
N GLY A 19 0.75 20.71 -6.10
CA GLY A 19 2.06 20.38 -5.54
C GLY A 19 2.95 19.63 -6.54
N GLY A 20 3.29 18.39 -6.22
CA GLY A 20 4.24 17.58 -6.99
C GLY A 20 3.64 16.90 -8.23
N ALA A 21 2.32 16.67 -8.29
CA ALA A 21 1.72 15.98 -9.42
C ALA A 21 1.80 16.83 -10.71
N ASP A 22 1.52 18.13 -10.62
CA ASP A 22 1.69 19.07 -11.75
C ASP A 22 3.15 19.22 -12.19
N PHE A 23 4.07 19.24 -11.22
CA PHE A 23 5.50 19.25 -11.52
C PHE A 23 5.91 17.99 -12.30
N LEU A 24 5.45 16.82 -11.85
CA LEU A 24 5.71 15.55 -12.52
C LEU A 24 5.06 15.49 -13.92
N LYS A 25 3.83 16.00 -14.08
CA LYS A 25 3.16 16.13 -15.40
C LYS A 25 4.02 16.96 -16.36
N ARG A 26 4.53 18.11 -15.92
CA ARG A 26 5.41 18.96 -16.76
C ARG A 26 6.75 18.32 -17.08
N LEU A 27 7.30 17.52 -16.17
CA LEU A 27 8.62 16.90 -16.34
C LEU A 27 8.58 15.62 -17.18
N LEU A 28 7.54 14.80 -17.01
CA LEU A 28 7.48 13.42 -17.51
C LEU A 28 6.34 13.18 -18.52
N GLY A 29 5.41 14.12 -18.65
CA GLY A 29 4.16 13.95 -19.39
C GLY A 29 3.10 13.17 -18.60
N ASP A 30 1.85 13.22 -19.07
CA ASP A 30 0.68 12.74 -18.31
C ASP A 30 0.78 11.27 -17.90
N THR A 31 1.31 10.41 -18.78
CA THR A 31 1.35 8.96 -18.53
C THR A 31 2.41 8.57 -17.50
N LEU A 32 3.61 9.14 -17.58
CA LEU A 32 4.70 8.81 -16.66
C LEU A 32 4.59 9.54 -15.33
N ALA A 33 3.99 10.74 -15.33
CA ALA A 33 3.70 11.46 -14.10
C ALA A 33 2.79 10.67 -13.16
N LEU A 34 1.76 10.02 -13.72
CA LEU A 34 0.85 9.15 -12.99
C LEU A 34 1.61 8.03 -12.24
N LEU A 35 2.50 7.33 -12.94
CA LEU A 35 3.32 6.26 -12.39
C LEU A 35 4.32 6.77 -11.34
N ALA A 36 4.93 7.93 -11.58
CA ALA A 36 5.88 8.56 -10.67
C ALA A 36 5.21 9.02 -9.37
N SER A 37 4.03 9.64 -9.45
CA SER A 37 3.22 10.01 -8.28
C SER A 37 2.83 8.78 -7.48
N GLY A 38 2.35 7.73 -8.15
CA GLY A 38 2.01 6.45 -7.51
C GLY A 38 3.19 5.81 -6.77
N GLU A 39 4.36 5.76 -7.40
CA GLU A 39 5.59 5.28 -6.77
C GLU A 39 5.99 6.14 -5.55
N GLY A 40 5.81 7.46 -5.64
CA GLY A 40 6.00 8.38 -4.52
C GLY A 40 5.10 8.05 -3.33
N ILE A 41 3.81 7.78 -3.58
CA ILE A 41 2.84 7.35 -2.56
C ILE A 41 3.24 6.03 -1.93
N LEU A 42 3.55 5.02 -2.75
CA LEU A 42 4.02 3.73 -2.25
C LEU A 42 5.30 3.87 -1.42
N LYS A 43 6.23 4.74 -1.84
CA LYS A 43 7.46 4.98 -1.09
C LYS A 43 7.20 5.66 0.25
N ALA A 44 6.30 6.63 0.30
CA ALA A 44 5.93 7.29 1.56
C ALA A 44 5.26 6.30 2.52
N ALA A 45 4.33 5.47 2.03
CA ALA A 45 3.69 4.40 2.81
C ALA A 45 4.72 3.39 3.33
N HIS A 46 5.64 2.96 2.46
CA HIS A 46 6.73 2.06 2.83
C HIS A 46 7.64 2.65 3.92
N LEU A 47 7.99 3.93 3.82
CA LEU A 47 8.80 4.61 4.83
C LEU A 47 8.05 4.69 6.16
N LYS A 48 6.75 4.97 6.13
CA LYS A 48 5.92 5.01 7.34
C LYS A 48 5.82 3.64 8.01
N ASP A 49 5.58 2.58 7.26
CA ASP A 49 5.56 1.21 7.76
C ASP A 49 6.92 0.80 8.29
N SER A 50 7.99 1.13 7.58
CA SER A 50 9.36 0.82 8.01
C SER A 50 9.72 1.51 9.32
N GLN A 51 9.33 2.77 9.52
CA GLN A 51 9.51 3.47 10.80
C GLN A 51 8.84 2.71 11.95
N LEU A 52 7.55 2.36 11.80
CA LEU A 52 6.80 1.65 12.83
C LEU A 52 7.36 0.25 13.09
N ILE A 53 7.74 -0.47 12.04
CA ILE A 53 8.28 -1.83 12.15
C ILE A 53 9.68 -1.82 12.77
N ASN A 54 10.51 -0.80 12.51
CA ASN A 54 11.85 -0.71 13.09
C ASN A 54 11.82 -0.55 14.62
N GLU A 55 10.72 -0.07 15.20
CA GLU A 55 10.49 0.02 16.64
C GLU A 55 10.08 -1.32 17.27
N MET A 56 9.78 -2.34 16.45
CA MET A 56 9.30 -3.64 16.92
C MET A 56 10.45 -4.61 17.25
N PRO A 57 10.29 -5.46 18.27
CA PRO A 57 11.17 -6.62 18.46
C PRO A 57 11.06 -7.58 17.27
N GLU A 58 12.20 -8.14 16.84
CA GLU A 58 12.29 -9.08 15.72
C GLU A 58 11.76 -8.51 14.39
N ASN A 59 12.01 -7.23 14.16
CA ASN A 59 11.52 -6.48 12.99
C ASN A 59 11.90 -7.03 11.61
N GLN A 60 12.79 -8.03 11.52
CA GLN A 60 13.20 -8.65 10.26
C GLN A 60 12.15 -9.63 9.73
N SER A 61 11.34 -10.23 10.61
CA SER A 61 10.28 -11.17 10.26
C SER A 61 8.89 -10.52 10.18
N VAL A 62 8.81 -9.19 10.29
CA VAL A 62 7.56 -8.43 10.26
C VAL A 62 7.31 -7.88 8.86
N PHE A 63 6.16 -8.21 8.29
CA PHE A 63 5.75 -7.80 6.95
C PHE A 63 4.38 -7.14 6.96
N SER A 64 4.19 -6.17 6.06
CA SER A 64 2.97 -5.38 5.88
C SER A 64 2.69 -5.17 4.40
N LEU A 65 1.58 -4.49 4.08
CA LEU A 65 1.22 -4.22 2.69
C LEU A 65 2.26 -3.33 1.98
N PHE A 66 2.86 -2.35 2.69
CA PHE A 66 3.84 -1.42 2.11
C PHE A 66 5.29 -1.75 2.48
N ARG A 67 5.52 -2.71 3.39
CA ARG A 67 6.80 -3.39 3.58
C ARG A 67 6.60 -4.91 3.42
N PRO A 68 6.37 -5.38 2.18
CA PRO A 68 6.10 -6.80 1.93
C PRO A 68 7.39 -7.63 1.98
N GLU A 69 7.26 -8.95 1.83
CA GLU A 69 8.40 -9.84 1.69
C GLU A 69 9.30 -9.44 0.49
N PRO A 70 10.62 -9.67 0.54
CA PRO A 70 11.55 -9.23 -0.50
C PRO A 70 11.16 -9.68 -1.92
N GLN A 71 10.63 -10.90 -2.07
CA GLN A 71 10.20 -11.43 -3.37
C GLN A 71 9.05 -10.61 -3.98
N VAL A 72 8.09 -10.19 -3.15
CA VAL A 72 6.97 -9.35 -3.56
C VAL A 72 7.43 -7.93 -3.88
N ALA A 73 8.32 -7.37 -3.06
CA ALA A 73 8.89 -6.05 -3.29
C ALA A 73 9.59 -5.98 -4.65
N VAL A 74 10.46 -6.96 -4.96
CA VAL A 74 11.15 -7.05 -6.26
C VAL A 74 10.15 -7.19 -7.41
N ALA A 75 9.13 -8.05 -7.27
CA ALA A 75 8.12 -8.24 -8.30
C ALA A 75 7.33 -6.95 -8.59
N ILE A 76 6.99 -6.17 -7.56
CA ILE A 76 6.32 -4.86 -7.71
C ILE A 76 7.23 -3.87 -8.42
N GLU A 77 8.50 -3.77 -8.01
CA GLU A 77 9.47 -2.87 -8.63
C GLU A 77 9.71 -3.20 -10.11
N ASP A 78 9.84 -4.47 -10.45
CA ASP A 78 10.01 -4.91 -11.85
C ASP A 78 8.76 -4.62 -12.67
N ARG A 79 7.56 -4.81 -12.09
CA ARG A 79 6.29 -4.47 -12.74
C ARG A 79 6.17 -2.96 -13.00
N LEU A 80 6.53 -2.12 -12.03
CA LEU A 80 6.53 -0.67 -12.19
C LEU A 80 7.54 -0.22 -13.23
N ARG A 81 8.74 -0.83 -13.26
CA ARG A 81 9.75 -0.57 -14.30
C ARG A 81 9.24 -0.95 -15.68
N HIS A 82 8.53 -2.07 -15.80
CA HIS A 82 7.88 -2.49 -17.04
C HIS A 82 6.89 -1.43 -17.52
N PHE A 83 5.97 -0.97 -16.67
CA PHE A 83 4.97 0.05 -17.05
C PHE A 83 5.58 1.41 -17.40
N LYS A 84 6.69 1.80 -16.77
CA LYS A 84 7.43 3.01 -17.16
C LYS A 84 8.06 2.88 -18.55
N ARG A 85 8.44 1.66 -18.96
CA ARG A 85 9.03 1.39 -20.27
C ARG A 85 7.99 1.17 -21.37
N TYR A 86 6.86 0.54 -21.01
CA TYR A 86 5.75 0.20 -21.88
C TYR A 86 4.44 0.71 -21.25
N PRO A 87 4.15 2.01 -21.33
CA PRO A 87 2.96 2.59 -20.69
C PRO A 87 1.63 2.05 -21.24
N GLU A 88 1.62 1.55 -22.47
CA GLU A 88 0.49 0.88 -23.11
C GLU A 88 0.07 -0.42 -22.38
N ASP A 89 1.00 -1.08 -21.68
CA ASP A 89 0.74 -2.29 -20.92
C ASP A 89 0.17 -2.02 -19.52
N LEU A 90 0.06 -0.74 -19.13
CA LEU A 90 -0.47 -0.35 -17.82
C LEU A 90 -1.98 -0.69 -17.76
N PRO A 91 -2.41 -1.60 -16.86
CA PRO A 91 -3.82 -1.96 -16.76
C PRO A 91 -4.68 -0.76 -16.38
N GLU A 92 -5.87 -0.67 -16.96
CA GLU A 92 -6.77 0.46 -16.74
C GLU A 92 -7.19 0.61 -15.27
N ALA A 93 -7.35 -0.52 -14.56
CA ALA A 93 -7.58 -0.53 -13.12
C ALA A 93 -6.47 0.18 -12.34
N ILE A 94 -5.20 0.00 -12.72
CA ILE A 94 -4.08 0.67 -12.06
C ILE A 94 -4.03 2.16 -12.43
N LYS A 95 -4.30 2.51 -13.69
CA LYS A 95 -4.42 3.93 -14.09
C LYS A 95 -5.45 4.65 -13.23
N HIS A 96 -6.60 4.00 -13.04
CA HIS A 96 -7.68 4.54 -12.24
C HIS A 96 -7.34 4.63 -10.74
N ILE A 97 -6.56 3.67 -10.21
CA ILE A 97 -6.03 3.72 -8.83
C ILE A 97 -5.12 4.92 -8.63
N LEU A 98 -4.23 5.16 -9.59
CA LEU A 98 -3.18 6.16 -9.47
C LEU A 98 -3.62 7.57 -9.86
N ASP A 99 -4.83 7.72 -10.41
CA ASP A 99 -5.35 8.99 -10.92
C ASP A 99 -5.44 10.04 -9.79
N PRO A 100 -4.63 11.12 -9.83
CA PRO A 100 -4.65 12.15 -8.80
C PRO A 100 -5.94 12.99 -8.83
N GLU A 101 -6.63 13.03 -9.97
CA GLU A 101 -7.89 13.76 -10.16
C GLU A 101 -9.08 12.95 -9.63
N LYS A 102 -8.92 11.64 -9.45
CA LYS A 102 -9.95 10.82 -8.84
C LYS A 102 -10.15 11.22 -7.38
N ASP A 103 -11.38 11.63 -7.07
CA ASP A 103 -11.81 11.79 -5.70
C ASP A 103 -12.20 10.43 -5.14
N TRP A 104 -11.41 9.93 -4.19
CA TRP A 104 -11.64 8.63 -3.56
C TRP A 104 -12.58 8.81 -2.37
N ALA A 105 -13.81 8.31 -2.49
CA ALA A 105 -14.67 8.10 -1.35
C ALA A 105 -14.22 6.86 -0.56
N SER A 106 -14.56 6.81 0.73
CA SER A 106 -14.22 5.66 1.58
C SER A 106 -14.83 4.35 1.07
N ASN A 107 -15.98 4.43 0.39
CA ASN A 107 -16.64 3.26 -0.21
C ASN A 107 -15.89 2.74 -1.44
N ASP A 108 -15.24 3.63 -2.22
CA ASP A 108 -14.45 3.21 -3.39
C ASP A 108 -13.26 2.34 -2.98
N LEU A 109 -12.63 2.65 -1.84
CA LEU A 109 -11.57 1.82 -1.26
C LEU A 109 -12.12 0.46 -0.80
N ALA A 110 -13.32 0.43 -0.24
CA ALA A 110 -13.96 -0.81 0.20
C ALA A 110 -14.28 -1.73 -0.98
N ASP A 111 -14.82 -1.16 -2.06
CA ASP A 111 -15.15 -1.87 -3.29
C ASP A 111 -13.89 -2.39 -3.99
N LEU A 112 -12.82 -1.60 -4.02
CA LEU A 112 -11.56 -1.98 -4.65
C LEU A 112 -10.88 -3.18 -4.00
N ILE A 113 -10.94 -3.26 -2.67
CA ILE A 113 -10.32 -4.35 -1.92
C ILE A 113 -11.13 -5.66 -2.05
N SER A 114 -12.39 -5.60 -2.55
CA SER A 114 -13.18 -6.76 -3.05
C SER A 114 -13.15 -8.04 -2.19
N THR A 115 -12.96 -7.91 -0.88
CA THR A 115 -13.05 -9.04 0.05
C THR A 115 -14.08 -8.78 1.13
N ASP A 116 -15.04 -9.70 1.20
CA ASP A 116 -16.04 -9.84 2.26
C ASP A 116 -15.53 -10.68 3.45
N THR A 117 -14.30 -11.19 3.35
CA THR A 117 -13.75 -12.08 4.38
C THR A 117 -13.29 -11.27 5.58
N SER A 118 -14.04 -11.36 6.67
CA SER A 118 -13.63 -10.86 7.98
C SER A 118 -12.41 -11.66 8.48
N VAL A 119 -11.22 -11.07 8.39
CA VAL A 119 -9.99 -11.69 8.85
C VAL A 119 -9.84 -11.44 10.36
N PRO A 120 -9.68 -12.49 11.19
CA PRO A 120 -9.39 -12.29 12.60
C PRO A 120 -8.00 -11.66 12.76
N PHE A 121 -7.94 -10.56 13.51
CA PHE A 121 -6.69 -9.88 13.86
C PHE A 121 -6.57 -9.73 15.38
N THR A 122 -5.34 -9.63 15.86
CA THR A 122 -5.03 -9.32 17.26
C THR A 122 -4.52 -7.89 17.36
N GLY A 123 -5.12 -7.08 18.23
CA GLY A 123 -4.59 -5.75 18.53
C GLY A 123 -3.32 -5.83 19.36
N SER A 124 -2.26 -5.13 18.95
CA SER A 124 -0.99 -5.00 19.66
C SER A 124 -0.66 -3.53 19.91
N SER A 125 0.39 -3.26 20.68
CA SER A 125 0.92 -1.90 20.87
C SER A 125 1.43 -1.27 19.57
N PHE A 126 1.69 -2.08 18.54
CA PHE A 126 2.25 -1.66 17.26
C PHE A 126 1.20 -1.59 16.15
N GLY A 127 0.03 -2.21 16.33
CA GLY A 127 -1.06 -2.16 15.37
C GLY A 127 -1.95 -3.38 15.39
N LYS A 128 -2.33 -3.88 14.21
CA LYS A 128 -3.18 -5.07 14.03
C LYS A 128 -2.35 -6.19 13.43
N GLU A 129 -2.23 -7.29 14.15
CA GLU A 129 -1.47 -8.46 13.74
C GLU A 129 -2.40 -9.55 13.19
N ILE A 130 -2.08 -10.08 12.02
CA ILE A 130 -2.68 -11.32 11.51
C ILE A 130 -1.74 -12.49 11.73
N LYS A 131 -2.32 -13.65 12.06
CA LYS A 131 -1.58 -14.90 12.10
C LYS A 131 -1.41 -15.42 10.68
N LYS A 132 -0.17 -15.71 10.28
CA LYS A 132 0.14 -16.43 9.04
C LYS A 132 -0.42 -17.85 9.18
N THR A 133 -1.48 -18.16 8.43
CA THR A 133 -2.02 -19.52 8.38
C THR A 133 -1.18 -20.34 7.39
N ILE A 134 -0.74 -21.52 7.82
CA ILE A 134 0.10 -22.42 7.01
C ILE A 134 -0.67 -22.82 5.74
N GLY A 135 -0.03 -22.67 4.57
CA GLY A 135 -0.61 -23.05 3.27
C GLY A 135 -1.38 -21.95 2.54
N LEU A 136 -1.55 -20.76 3.12
CA LEU A 136 -2.10 -19.59 2.42
C LEU A 136 -1.04 -18.98 1.50
N GLY A 137 -1.44 -18.65 0.27
CA GLY A 137 -0.56 -18.00 -0.69
C GLY A 137 -0.26 -16.56 -0.28
N ILE A 138 0.86 -16.02 -0.78
CA ILE A 138 1.24 -14.62 -0.55
C ILE A 138 0.14 -13.66 -1.03
N ALA A 139 -0.51 -13.95 -2.16
CA ALA A 139 -1.60 -13.15 -2.68
C ALA A 139 -2.78 -13.06 -1.70
N ASP A 140 -3.12 -14.19 -1.07
CA ASP A 140 -4.19 -14.23 -0.08
C ASP A 140 -3.80 -13.48 1.19
N LEU A 141 -2.55 -13.60 1.66
CA LEU A 141 -2.03 -12.84 2.81
C LEU A 141 -2.08 -11.32 2.56
N MET A 142 -1.66 -10.87 1.38
CA MET A 142 -1.74 -9.45 1.00
C MET A 142 -3.18 -8.96 0.93
N THR A 143 -4.08 -9.82 0.45
CA THR A 143 -5.52 -9.54 0.41
C THR A 143 -6.10 -9.42 1.82
N GLN A 144 -5.68 -10.29 2.75
CA GLN A 144 -6.07 -10.22 4.16
C GLN A 144 -5.54 -8.95 4.85
N LEU A 145 -4.30 -8.54 4.55
CA LEU A 145 -3.75 -7.27 5.04
C LEU A 145 -4.56 -6.08 4.52
N ALA A 146 -4.89 -6.08 3.22
CA ALA A 146 -5.71 -5.03 2.61
C ALA A 146 -7.11 -4.97 3.23
N SER A 147 -7.75 -6.12 3.52
CA SER A 147 -9.09 -6.14 4.12
C SER A 147 -9.13 -5.50 5.51
N ILE A 148 -8.06 -5.65 6.30
CA ILE A 148 -7.98 -5.06 7.65
C ILE A 148 -7.81 -3.54 7.59
N ILE A 149 -7.21 -2.98 6.53
CA ILE A 149 -7.13 -1.52 6.36
C ILE A 149 -8.53 -0.89 6.37
N LYS A 150 -9.56 -1.59 5.86
CA LYS A 150 -10.96 -1.13 5.93
C LYS A 150 -11.48 -0.92 7.36
N THR A 151 -10.89 -1.63 8.32
CA THR A 151 -11.31 -1.58 9.74
C THR A 151 -10.59 -0.47 10.53
N ASN A 152 -9.73 0.31 9.89
CA ASN A 152 -9.04 1.43 10.54
C ASN A 152 -9.94 2.66 10.58
N GLU A 153 -9.93 3.38 11.70
CA GLU A 153 -10.62 4.66 11.81
C GLU A 153 -10.00 5.69 10.86
N LYS A 154 -10.85 6.56 10.28
CA LYS A 154 -10.41 7.64 9.40
C LYS A 154 -9.39 8.53 10.13
N SER A 155 -8.39 9.02 9.39
CA SER A 155 -7.31 9.89 9.89
C SER A 155 -6.35 9.28 10.93
N ARG A 156 -6.51 8.00 11.27
CA ARG A 156 -5.60 7.28 12.17
C ARG A 156 -5.04 6.04 11.49
N TYR A 157 -3.84 6.19 10.93
CA TYR A 157 -3.13 5.04 10.38
C TYR A 157 -2.72 4.07 11.49
N VAL A 158 -3.14 2.82 11.34
CA VAL A 158 -2.75 1.69 12.20
C VAL A 158 -2.04 0.68 11.32
N LEU A 159 -0.82 0.30 11.70
CA LEU A 159 -0.04 -0.70 10.98
C LEU A 159 -0.78 -2.05 11.00
N CYS A 160 -1.06 -2.60 9.83
CA CYS A 160 -1.55 -3.96 9.66
C CYS A 160 -0.38 -4.84 9.21
N TYR A 161 -0.05 -5.87 9.97
CA TYR A 161 1.14 -6.68 9.72
C TYR A 161 0.95 -8.16 10.07
N TYR A 162 1.86 -9.00 9.58
CA TYR A 162 2.06 -10.37 10.06
C TYR A 162 3.51 -10.60 10.41
N ARG A 163 3.76 -11.63 11.21
CA ARG A 163 5.09 -12.15 11.49
C ARG A 163 5.28 -13.48 10.77
N GLU A 164 6.45 -13.69 10.22
CA GLU A 164 6.89 -15.03 9.85
C GLU A 164 7.24 -15.79 11.13
N THR A 165 6.47 -16.84 11.44
CA THR A 165 6.80 -17.76 12.52
C THR A 165 7.99 -18.62 12.09
N GLU A 166 9.03 -18.69 12.93
CA GLU A 166 10.11 -19.67 12.81
C GLU A 166 9.56 -21.09 12.95
N ASP A 167 9.00 -21.64 11.88
CA ASP A 167 8.67 -23.06 11.76
C ASP A 167 8.84 -23.49 10.29
N ALA A 168 10.09 -23.45 9.83
CA ALA A 168 10.54 -24.14 8.63
C ALA A 168 12.04 -24.50 8.73
N SER A 169 12.48 -24.96 9.91
CA SER A 169 13.74 -25.68 10.04
C SER A 169 13.53 -26.94 10.88
N ALA A 170 13.08 -28.01 10.22
CA ALA A 170 13.25 -29.39 10.67
C ALA A 170 13.44 -30.29 9.46
#